data_AF-A0A8T2RTZ1-F1
#
_entry.id   AF-A0A8T2RTZ1-F1
#
_cell.length_a   1.000
_cell.length_b   1.000
_cell.length_c   1.000
_cell.angle_alpha   90.00
_cell.angle_beta   90.00
_cell.angle_gamma   90.00
#
_symmetry.space_group_name_H-M   'P 1'
#
loop_
_entity.id
_entity.type
_entity.pdbx_description
1 polymer ?
#
loop_
_entity_poly.entity_id
_entity_poly.type
_entity_poly.pdbx_seq_one_letter_code
_entity_poly.pdbx_strand_id
1 'polypeptide(L)'
;MVSGLRSLKSLPMVIELNAGKVAHASSEGYTHALHCRYRSKDDLASYANDPYHLDVINKCIVPIVEDRLALDWEADVEEPVLQSGSYGAVRILTMKPKQELANSEIEGTIDALKEYTSKFSFVKQVSAGKNFSPARAKGYEWAYLAMFPSTKELAELINSDGYKGLHSKVSSIMEKFNIVDYHTA
;
A
#
# COMPACT_ATOMS: atom_id res chain seq x y z
N MET A 1 -2.37 -19.62 0.97
CA MET A 1 -1.64 -18.35 1.14
C MET A 1 -2.51 -17.23 1.70
N VAL A 2 -3.43 -16.66 0.92
CA VAL A 2 -4.21 -15.46 1.30
C VAL A 2 -5.00 -15.63 2.59
N SER A 3 -5.63 -16.79 2.81
CA SER A 3 -6.34 -17.10 4.05
C SER A 3 -5.41 -17.07 5.28
N GLY A 4 -4.21 -17.65 5.17
CA GLY A 4 -3.19 -17.62 6.21
C GLY A 4 -2.68 -16.20 6.48
N LEU A 5 -2.49 -15.38 5.44
CA LEU A 5 -2.15 -13.97 5.65
C LEU A 5 -3.28 -13.22 6.37
N ARG A 6 -4.53 -13.38 5.93
CA ARG A 6 -5.69 -12.73 6.55
C ARG A 6 -5.90 -13.16 8.00
N SER A 7 -5.51 -14.37 8.40
CA SER A 7 -5.64 -14.83 9.80
C SER A 7 -4.73 -14.08 10.78
N LEU A 8 -3.66 -13.46 10.28
CA LEU A 8 -2.76 -12.62 11.08
C LEU A 8 -3.44 -11.35 11.62
N LYS A 9 -4.61 -10.98 11.09
CA LYS A 9 -5.46 -9.92 11.67
C LYS A 9 -5.88 -10.22 13.12
N SER A 10 -5.85 -11.48 13.55
CA SER A 10 -6.18 -11.87 14.93
C SER A 10 -5.13 -11.45 15.98
N LEU A 11 -3.92 -11.06 15.54
CA LEU A 11 -2.87 -10.65 16.45
C LEU A 11 -3.16 -9.29 17.08
N PRO A 12 -2.94 -9.12 18.41
CA PRO A 12 -3.42 -7.94 19.15
C PRO A 12 -2.77 -6.62 18.74
N MET A 13 -1.56 -6.66 18.17
CA MET A 13 -0.85 -5.47 17.70
C MET A 13 -1.27 -5.02 16.29
N VAL A 14 -2.12 -5.79 15.60
CA VAL A 14 -2.61 -5.49 14.25
C VAL A 14 -3.91 -4.70 14.34
N ILE A 15 -3.90 -3.45 13.85
CA ILE A 15 -5.09 -2.59 13.78
C ILE A 15 -5.96 -2.99 12.58
N GLU A 16 -5.32 -3.23 11.45
CA GLU A 16 -5.97 -3.61 10.21
C GLU A 16 -5.01 -4.43 9.36
N LEU A 17 -5.51 -5.46 8.69
CA LEU A 17 -4.72 -6.26 7.76
C LEU A 17 -5.63 -6.84 6.68
N ASN A 18 -5.24 -6.65 5.42
CA ASN A 18 -5.91 -7.28 4.30
C ASN A 18 -4.92 -7.72 3.22
N ALA A 19 -5.19 -8.89 2.66
CA ALA A 19 -4.45 -9.45 1.54
C ALA A 19 -5.40 -9.85 0.42
N GLY A 20 -4.93 -9.80 -0.83
CA GLY A 20 -5.72 -10.26 -1.96
C GLY A 20 -4.91 -10.48 -3.22
N LYS A 21 -5.58 -11.03 -4.23
CA LYS A 21 -5.00 -11.24 -5.56
C LYS A 21 -4.96 -9.92 -6.32
N VAL A 22 -3.83 -9.65 -6.94
CA VAL A 22 -3.64 -8.48 -7.80
C VAL A 22 -4.55 -8.59 -9.02
N ALA A 23 -5.35 -7.54 -9.21
CA ALA A 23 -6.23 -7.34 -10.35
C ALA A 23 -5.47 -6.72 -11.52
N HIS A 24 -4.59 -5.77 -11.20
CA HIS A 24 -3.81 -5.00 -12.16
C HIS A 24 -2.46 -4.63 -11.54
N ALA A 25 -1.38 -4.81 -12.31
CA ALA A 25 -0.04 -4.35 -11.96
C ALA A 25 0.59 -3.65 -13.16
N SER A 26 1.27 -2.52 -12.92
CA SER A 26 1.84 -1.72 -14.01
C SER A 26 3.18 -2.22 -14.52
N SER A 27 3.97 -2.96 -13.72
CA SER A 27 5.35 -3.29 -14.13
C SER A 27 5.97 -4.57 -13.54
N GLU A 28 5.68 -4.93 -12.29
CA GLU A 28 6.51 -5.93 -11.58
C GLU A 28 5.89 -7.32 -11.39
N GLY A 29 4.78 -7.65 -12.05
CA GLY A 29 4.26 -9.03 -12.09
C GLY A 29 3.81 -9.63 -10.74
N TYR A 30 3.78 -8.86 -9.65
CA TYR A 30 3.32 -9.34 -8.35
C TYR A 30 1.89 -9.87 -8.45
N THR A 31 1.67 -11.08 -7.94
CA THR A 31 0.39 -11.78 -8.06
C THR A 31 -0.55 -11.52 -6.88
N HIS A 32 0.01 -11.09 -5.75
CA HIS A 32 -0.72 -10.83 -4.52
C HIS A 32 -0.18 -9.59 -3.83
N ALA A 33 -1.05 -8.92 -3.08
CA ALA A 33 -0.71 -7.77 -2.27
C ALA A 33 -1.26 -7.95 -0.85
N LEU A 34 -0.61 -7.29 0.09
CA LEU A 34 -0.95 -7.24 1.51
C LEU A 34 -0.74 -5.79 1.96
N HIS A 35 -1.66 -5.27 2.76
CA HIS A 35 -1.36 -4.11 3.61
C HIS A 35 -1.71 -4.44 5.05
N CYS A 36 -0.96 -3.82 5.96
CA CYS A 36 -1.14 -3.93 7.40
C CYS A 36 -1.05 -2.53 8.03
N ARG A 37 -1.73 -2.33 9.15
CA ARG A 37 -1.62 -1.15 10.00
C ARG A 37 -1.33 -1.57 11.44
N TYR A 38 -0.44 -0.83 12.06
CA TYR A 38 0.01 -1.00 13.45
C TYR A 38 -0.03 0.36 14.12
N ARG A 39 -0.09 0.40 15.46
CA ARG A 39 -0.09 1.67 16.19
C ARG A 39 1.29 2.32 16.23
N SER A 40 2.33 1.50 16.19
CA SER A 40 3.71 1.95 16.36
C SER A 40 4.71 1.04 15.63
N LYS A 41 5.97 1.50 15.52
CA LYS A 41 7.08 0.67 15.04
C LYS A 41 7.37 -0.51 15.98
N ASP A 42 7.13 -0.35 17.28
CA ASP A 42 7.30 -1.43 18.25
C ASP A 42 6.24 -2.52 18.07
N ASP A 43 5.02 -2.13 17.71
CA ASP A 43 3.95 -3.07 17.34
C ASP A 43 4.27 -3.81 16.04
N LEU A 44 4.80 -3.11 15.03
CA LEU A 44 5.30 -3.75 13.81
C LEU A 44 6.44 -4.73 14.12
N ALA A 45 7.38 -4.36 14.99
CA ALA A 45 8.47 -5.22 15.41
C ALA A 45 7.95 -6.44 16.20
N SER A 46 6.98 -6.24 17.09
CA SER A 46 6.34 -7.31 17.85
C SER A 46 5.60 -8.27 16.93
N TYR A 47 4.85 -7.76 15.95
CA TYR A 47 4.20 -8.55 14.91
C TYR A 47 5.21 -9.39 14.12
N ALA A 48 6.31 -8.77 13.67
CA ALA A 48 7.31 -9.46 12.85
C ALA A 48 7.96 -10.65 13.57
N ASN A 49 8.09 -10.57 14.90
CA ASN A 49 8.69 -11.59 15.75
C ASN A 49 7.67 -12.53 16.42
N ASP A 50 6.37 -12.32 16.20
CA ASP A 50 5.33 -13.14 16.82
C ASP A 50 5.40 -14.60 16.32
N PRO A 51 5.36 -15.61 17.20
CA PRO A 51 5.45 -17.01 16.80
C PRO A 51 4.37 -17.45 15.81
N TYR A 52 3.15 -16.91 15.92
CA TYR A 52 2.06 -17.21 14.99
C TYR A 52 2.30 -16.55 13.63
N HIS A 53 2.83 -15.31 13.60
CA HIS A 53 3.29 -14.69 12.36
C HIS A 53 4.36 -15.55 11.67
N LEU A 54 5.41 -15.95 12.40
CA LEU A 54 6.49 -16.77 11.86
C LEU A 54 5.98 -18.13 11.33
N ASP A 55 5.05 -18.77 12.04
CA ASP A 55 4.42 -20.03 11.61
C ASP A 55 3.65 -19.87 10.30
N VAL A 56 2.84 -18.81 10.17
CA VAL A 56 2.11 -18.50 8.93
C VAL A 56 3.09 -18.22 7.78
N ILE A 57 4.14 -17.43 8.01
CA ILE A 57 5.15 -17.16 6.97
C ILE A 57 5.80 -18.47 6.50
N ASN A 58 6.25 -19.31 7.43
CA ASN A 58 6.93 -20.57 7.09
C ASN A 58 6.03 -21.57 6.38
N LYS A 59 4.75 -21.66 6.74
CA LYS A 59 3.80 -22.61 6.15
C LYS A 59 3.17 -22.10 4.86
N CYS A 60 2.87 -20.81 4.77
CA CYS A 60 2.01 -20.26 3.73
C CYS A 60 2.75 -19.42 2.69
N ILE A 61 3.95 -18.89 3.01
CA ILE A 61 4.66 -17.91 2.18
C ILE A 61 5.97 -18.50 1.66
N VAL A 62 6.87 -18.91 2.55
CA VAL A 62 8.19 -19.45 2.20
C VAL A 62 8.13 -20.56 1.12
N PRO A 63 7.17 -21.49 1.13
CA PRO A 63 7.16 -22.58 0.15
C PRO A 63 6.80 -22.17 -1.28
N ILE A 64 6.20 -20.99 -1.48
CA ILE A 64 5.56 -20.63 -2.76
C ILE A 64 5.89 -19.22 -3.27
N VAL A 65 6.44 -18.35 -2.41
CA VAL A 65 6.74 -16.96 -2.78
C VAL A 65 8.20 -16.86 -3.20
N GLU A 66 8.41 -16.64 -4.50
CA GLU A 66 9.73 -16.48 -5.11
C GLU A 66 10.31 -15.07 -4.90
N ASP A 67 9.44 -14.07 -4.76
CA ASP A 67 9.84 -12.68 -4.73
C ASP A 67 8.91 -11.82 -3.87
N ARG A 68 9.48 -10.79 -3.22
CA ARG A 68 8.76 -9.91 -2.29
C ARG A 68 9.27 -8.47 -2.39
N LEU A 69 8.32 -7.55 -2.52
CA LEU A 69 8.49 -6.13 -2.30
C LEU A 69 7.72 -5.73 -1.04
N ALA A 70 8.39 -5.04 -0.12
CA ALA A 70 7.74 -4.49 1.06
C ALA A 70 8.32 -3.11 1.40
N LEU A 71 7.43 -2.20 1.76
CA LEU A 71 7.75 -0.87 2.27
C LEU A 71 6.97 -0.70 3.58
N ASP A 72 7.62 -0.13 4.58
CA ASP A 72 6.97 0.29 5.82
C ASP A 72 7.15 1.80 5.96
N TRP A 73 6.07 2.51 6.27
CA TRP A 73 6.09 3.96 6.42
C TRP A 73 5.21 4.39 7.59
N GLU A 74 5.53 5.53 8.17
CA GLU A 74 4.67 6.22 9.12
C GLU A 74 3.69 7.11 8.36
N ALA A 75 2.45 7.16 8.81
CA ALA A 75 1.43 8.04 8.25
C ALA A 75 0.38 8.37 9.31
N ASP A 76 -0.05 9.63 9.32
CA ASP A 76 -1.29 10.03 9.97
C ASP A 76 -2.45 9.57 9.11
N VAL A 77 -3.32 8.74 9.69
CA VAL A 77 -4.46 8.15 9.01
C VAL A 77 -5.73 8.76 9.59
N GLU A 78 -6.67 9.13 8.73
CA GLU A 78 -7.97 9.63 9.16
C GLU A 78 -8.71 8.60 10.01
N GLU A 79 -9.17 9.01 11.19
CA GLU A 79 -9.98 8.19 12.08
C GLU A 79 -11.47 8.27 11.72
N PRO A 80 -12.23 7.16 11.80
CA PRO A 80 -11.79 5.84 12.23
C PRO A 80 -10.98 5.09 11.17
N VAL A 81 -9.94 4.35 11.58
CA VAL A 81 -9.24 3.42 10.69
C VAL A 81 -10.21 2.39 10.09
N LEU A 82 -10.27 2.35 8.75
CA LEU A 82 -11.13 1.41 8.03
C LEU A 82 -10.73 -0.04 8.30
N GLN A 83 -11.75 -0.89 8.46
CA GLN A 83 -11.59 -2.28 8.84
C GLN A 83 -11.86 -3.20 7.65
N SER A 84 -11.17 -4.34 7.60
CA SER A 84 -11.37 -5.34 6.54
C SER A 84 -12.84 -5.70 6.42
N GLY A 85 -13.35 -5.66 5.19
CA GLY A 85 -14.77 -5.80 4.88
C GLY A 85 -15.49 -4.47 4.65
N SER A 86 -14.91 -3.32 5.00
CA SER A 86 -15.50 -1.99 4.75
C SER A 86 -15.05 -1.33 3.42
N TYR A 87 -14.19 -2.00 2.66
CA TYR A 87 -13.67 -1.57 1.36
C TYR A 87 -13.40 -2.80 0.49
N GLY A 88 -13.60 -2.67 -0.82
CA GLY A 88 -13.58 -3.76 -1.81
C GLY A 88 -12.36 -3.76 -2.72
N ALA A 89 -11.64 -2.64 -2.80
CA ALA A 89 -10.42 -2.52 -3.61
C ALA A 89 -9.40 -1.61 -2.94
N VAL A 90 -8.13 -1.90 -3.20
CA VAL A 90 -6.99 -1.11 -2.71
C VAL A 90 -6.02 -0.87 -3.86
N ARG A 91 -5.53 0.36 -3.95
CA ARG A 91 -4.40 0.74 -4.81
C ARG A 91 -3.17 1.01 -3.96
N ILE A 92 -2.05 0.40 -4.32
CA ILE A 92 -0.72 0.67 -3.77
C ILE A 92 0.12 1.26 -4.89
N LEU A 93 0.80 2.37 -4.60
CA LEU A 93 1.79 3.01 -5.46
C LEU A 93 3.13 3.05 -4.73
N THR A 94 4.15 2.38 -5.27
CA THR A 94 5.53 2.46 -4.77
C THR A 94 6.36 3.32 -5.71
N MET A 95 7.19 4.18 -5.16
CA MET A 95 7.81 5.30 -5.86
C MET A 95 9.30 5.42 -5.54
N LYS A 96 10.10 5.62 -6.59
CA LYS A 96 11.50 6.03 -6.53
C LYS A 96 11.63 7.35 -7.31
N PRO A 97 11.71 8.48 -6.61
CA PRO A 97 11.94 9.78 -7.24
C PRO A 97 13.30 9.84 -7.96
N LYS A 98 13.43 10.71 -8.95
CA LYS A 98 14.74 11.03 -9.55
C LYS A 98 15.64 11.74 -8.53
N GLN A 99 16.93 11.42 -8.53
CA GLN A 99 17.88 11.86 -7.49
C GLN A 99 18.13 13.38 -7.50
N GLU A 100 17.95 14.04 -8.64
CA GLU A 100 18.19 15.47 -8.84
C GLU A 100 17.07 16.38 -8.31
N LEU A 101 15.94 15.80 -7.88
CA LEU A 101 14.78 16.57 -7.45
C LEU A 101 14.97 17.13 -6.03
N ALA A 102 14.41 18.32 -5.80
CA ALA A 102 14.34 18.86 -4.46
C ALA A 102 13.34 18.06 -3.61
N ASN A 103 13.65 17.83 -2.33
CA ASN A 103 12.75 17.14 -1.39
C ASN A 103 11.34 17.75 -1.38
N SER A 104 11.23 19.08 -1.49
CA SER A 104 9.95 19.79 -1.53
C SER A 104 9.09 19.43 -2.75
N GLU A 105 9.70 19.09 -3.89
CA GLU A 105 8.96 18.68 -5.09
C GLU A 105 8.37 17.27 -4.92
N ILE A 106 9.14 16.38 -4.28
CA ILE A 106 8.72 15.03 -3.93
C ILE A 106 7.58 15.11 -2.92
N GLU A 107 7.80 15.81 -1.80
CA GLU A 107 6.82 15.99 -0.72
C GLU A 107 5.54 16.64 -1.23
N GLY A 108 5.63 17.70 -2.03
CA GLY A 108 4.46 18.33 -2.64
C GLY A 108 3.67 17.42 -3.59
N THR A 109 4.31 16.41 -4.18
CA THR A 109 3.61 15.39 -4.97
C THR A 109 2.95 14.33 -4.08
N ILE A 110 3.60 13.96 -2.97
CA ILE A 110 3.04 13.06 -1.96
C ILE A 110 1.83 13.70 -1.27
N ASP A 111 1.88 14.98 -0.94
CA ASP A 111 0.76 15.70 -0.33
C ASP A 111 -0.43 15.81 -1.28
N ALA A 112 -0.18 16.05 -2.58
CA ALA A 112 -1.22 16.03 -3.59
C ALA A 112 -1.94 14.67 -3.71
N LEU A 113 -1.25 13.56 -3.43
CA LEU A 113 -1.83 12.21 -3.32
C LEU A 113 -2.67 12.05 -2.05
N LYS A 114 -2.20 12.58 -0.89
CA LYS A 114 -2.96 12.55 0.37
C LYS A 114 -4.30 13.31 0.28
N GLU A 115 -4.39 14.32 -0.58
CA GLU A 115 -5.63 15.07 -0.83
C GLU A 115 -6.71 14.31 -1.63
N TYR A 116 -6.48 13.03 -1.99
CA TYR A 116 -7.44 12.26 -2.78
C TYR A 116 -8.79 12.08 -2.10
N THR A 117 -8.84 11.96 -0.78
CA THR A 117 -10.12 11.91 -0.04
C THR A 117 -10.93 13.19 -0.19
N SER A 118 -10.28 14.35 -0.28
CA SER A 118 -10.94 15.64 -0.51
C SER A 118 -11.32 15.86 -1.98
N LYS A 119 -10.55 15.31 -2.93
CA LYS A 119 -10.77 15.48 -4.38
C LYS A 119 -11.77 14.48 -4.95
N PHE A 120 -11.87 13.29 -4.37
CA PHE A 120 -12.67 12.19 -4.87
C PHE A 120 -13.50 11.61 -3.73
N SER A 121 -14.80 11.91 -3.72
CA SER A 121 -15.72 11.51 -2.64
C SER A 121 -15.86 9.99 -2.46
N PHE A 122 -15.47 9.20 -3.46
CA PHE A 122 -15.47 7.74 -3.39
C PHE A 122 -14.17 7.15 -2.81
N VAL A 123 -13.10 7.93 -2.66
CA VAL A 123 -11.88 7.47 -1.98
C VAL A 123 -12.13 7.47 -0.48
N LYS A 124 -12.01 6.30 0.15
CA LYS A 124 -12.44 6.11 1.54
C LYS A 124 -11.38 6.48 2.57
N GLN A 125 -10.12 6.17 2.27
CA GLN A 125 -9.00 6.49 3.13
C GLN A 125 -7.72 6.40 2.30
N VAL A 126 -6.75 7.25 2.63
CA VAL A 126 -5.42 7.22 2.03
C VAL A 126 -4.34 7.28 3.09
N SER A 127 -3.14 6.85 2.73
CA SER A 127 -1.94 7.08 3.53
C SER A 127 -0.72 7.08 2.61
N ALA A 128 0.24 7.92 2.90
CA ALA A 128 1.49 8.01 2.14
C ALA A 128 2.64 8.35 3.05
N GLY A 129 3.84 7.87 2.73
CA GLY A 129 5.01 8.17 3.54
C GLY A 129 6.31 7.65 2.95
N LYS A 130 7.41 8.09 3.58
CA LYS A 130 8.76 7.65 3.26
C LYS A 130 9.03 6.31 3.90
N ASN A 131 9.63 5.41 3.14
CA ASN A 131 9.97 4.07 3.58
C ASN A 131 11.09 4.09 4.62
N PHE A 132 10.92 3.35 5.72
CA PHE A 132 11.96 3.13 6.72
C PHE A 132 12.52 1.69 6.72
N SER A 133 12.10 0.82 5.80
CA SER A 133 12.60 -0.56 5.68
C SER A 133 13.24 -0.86 4.30
N PRO A 134 14.43 -0.29 4.02
CA PRO A 134 15.04 -0.34 2.68
C PRO A 134 15.40 -1.76 2.21
N ALA A 135 15.69 -2.67 3.14
CA ALA A 135 16.15 -4.03 2.82
C ALA A 135 15.17 -4.85 1.97
N ARG A 136 13.86 -4.54 2.02
CA ARG A 136 12.81 -5.24 1.27
C ARG A 136 12.19 -4.40 0.16
N ALA A 137 12.68 -3.17 -0.01
CA ALA A 137 12.01 -2.16 -0.83
C ALA A 137 12.52 -2.08 -2.26
N LYS A 138 13.57 -2.83 -2.62
CA LYS A 138 14.13 -2.90 -3.99
C LYS A 138 14.39 -1.52 -4.63
N GLY A 139 14.87 -0.59 -3.82
CA GLY A 139 15.16 0.79 -4.24
C GLY A 139 13.95 1.72 -4.34
N TYR A 140 12.73 1.27 -4.03
CA TYR A 140 11.60 2.17 -3.81
C TYR A 140 11.74 2.88 -2.45
N GLU A 141 11.38 4.16 -2.44
CA GLU A 141 11.64 5.07 -1.32
C GLU A 141 10.36 5.62 -0.69
N TRP A 142 9.28 5.70 -1.46
CA TRP A 142 7.99 6.22 -1.01
C TRP A 142 6.87 5.24 -1.33
N ALA A 143 5.85 5.23 -0.48
CA ALA A 143 4.65 4.44 -0.66
C ALA A 143 3.42 5.33 -0.55
N TYR A 144 2.39 4.96 -1.29
CA TYR A 144 1.04 5.49 -1.19
C TYR A 144 0.04 4.34 -1.24
N LEU A 145 -1.01 4.45 -0.46
CA LEU A 145 -2.13 3.51 -0.42
C LEU A 145 -3.45 4.29 -0.45
N ALA A 146 -4.40 3.80 -1.25
CA ALA A 146 -5.77 4.29 -1.28
C ALA A 146 -6.78 3.14 -1.23
N MET A 147 -7.86 3.34 -0.47
CA MET A 147 -8.94 2.37 -0.29
C MET A 147 -10.22 2.83 -0.98
N PHE A 148 -10.92 1.90 -1.63
CA PHE A 148 -12.11 2.15 -2.43
C PHE A 148 -13.24 1.19 -2.06
N PRO A 149 -14.53 1.58 -2.20
CA PRO A 149 -15.66 0.70 -1.97
C PRO A 149 -15.61 -0.56 -2.82
N SER A 150 -15.24 -0.44 -4.09
CA SER A 150 -15.08 -1.56 -5.01
C SER A 150 -14.11 -1.22 -6.14
N THR A 151 -13.89 -2.17 -7.05
CA THR A 151 -13.11 -1.92 -8.27
C THR A 151 -13.81 -0.99 -9.26
N LYS A 152 -15.11 -0.77 -9.12
CA LYS A 152 -15.84 0.23 -9.91
C LYS A 152 -15.33 1.64 -9.59
N GLU A 153 -15.29 2.02 -8.33
CA GLU A 153 -14.82 3.36 -7.91
C GLU A 153 -13.31 3.52 -8.16
N LEU A 154 -12.53 2.44 -8.05
CA LEU A 154 -11.13 2.45 -8.48
C LEU A 154 -11.01 2.73 -9.99
N ALA A 155 -11.85 2.13 -10.83
CA ALA A 155 -11.88 2.42 -12.27
C ALA A 155 -12.37 3.84 -12.56
N GLU A 156 -13.32 4.37 -11.79
CA GLU A 156 -13.75 5.78 -11.87
C GLU A 156 -12.59 6.73 -11.60
N LEU A 157 -11.76 6.45 -10.57
CA LEU A 157 -10.54 7.22 -10.31
C LEU A 157 -9.63 7.24 -11.54
N ILE A 158 -9.29 6.06 -12.07
CA ILE A 158 -8.35 5.91 -13.21
C ILE A 158 -8.79 6.72 -14.42
N ASN A 159 -10.11 6.79 -14.66
CA ASN A 159 -10.67 7.49 -15.80
C ASN A 159 -10.83 9.01 -15.59
N SER A 160 -10.74 9.49 -14.35
CA SER A 160 -10.87 10.92 -14.03
C SER A 160 -9.70 11.77 -14.53
N ASP A 161 -9.99 12.99 -14.97
CA ASP A 161 -8.96 13.93 -15.44
C ASP A 161 -8.03 14.36 -14.30
N GLY A 162 -8.55 14.48 -13.08
CA GLY A 162 -7.76 14.78 -11.88
C GLY A 162 -6.70 13.71 -11.62
N TYR A 163 -7.05 12.43 -11.77
CA TYR A 163 -6.08 11.34 -11.67
C TYR A 163 -5.08 11.37 -12.82
N LYS A 164 -5.52 11.51 -14.08
CA LYS A 164 -4.62 11.53 -15.25
C LYS A 164 -3.59 12.66 -15.16
N GLY A 165 -4.01 13.85 -14.72
CA GLY A 165 -3.13 14.99 -14.50
C GLY A 165 -2.09 14.70 -13.41
N LEU A 166 -2.52 14.18 -12.24
CA LEU A 166 -1.57 13.85 -11.18
C LEU A 166 -0.68 12.66 -11.54
N HIS A 167 -1.19 11.66 -12.25
CA HIS A 167 -0.43 10.51 -12.72
C HIS A 167 0.68 10.95 -13.69
N SER A 168 0.40 11.91 -14.58
CA SER A 168 1.41 12.51 -15.45
C SER A 168 2.50 13.23 -14.64
N LYS A 169 2.10 14.03 -13.63
CA LYS A 169 3.04 14.70 -12.71
C LYS A 169 3.89 13.71 -11.93
N VAL A 170 3.29 12.66 -11.37
CA VAL A 170 4.02 11.58 -10.66
C VAL A 170 5.01 10.94 -11.63
N SER A 171 4.56 10.55 -12.82
CA SER A 171 5.41 9.88 -13.80
C SER A 171 6.61 10.74 -14.25
N SER A 172 6.46 12.06 -14.33
CA SER A 172 7.56 12.94 -14.77
C SER A 172 8.68 13.07 -13.74
N ILE A 173 8.37 12.93 -12.45
CA ILE A 173 9.33 13.08 -11.35
C ILE A 173 9.90 11.74 -10.83
N MET A 174 9.31 10.62 -11.23
CA MET A 174 9.76 9.30 -10.78
C MET A 174 10.81 8.73 -11.74
N GLU A 175 11.90 8.20 -11.18
CA GLU A 175 12.82 7.32 -11.90
C GLU A 175 12.13 5.96 -12.14
N LYS A 176 11.41 5.48 -11.11
CA LYS A 176 10.68 4.22 -11.15
C LYS A 176 9.42 4.33 -10.29
N PHE A 177 8.32 3.77 -10.75
CA PHE A 177 7.13 3.57 -9.93
C PHE A 177 6.44 2.26 -10.28
N ASN A 178 5.67 1.71 -9.34
CA ASN A 178 4.84 0.53 -9.58
C ASN A 178 3.46 0.73 -8.93
N ILE A 179 2.42 0.45 -9.70
CA ILE A 179 1.03 0.50 -9.24
C ILE A 179 0.54 -0.95 -9.12
N VAL A 180 -0.05 -1.26 -7.97
CA VAL A 180 -0.69 -2.55 -7.70
C VAL A 180 -2.09 -2.30 -7.20
N ASP A 181 -3.06 -2.85 -7.93
CA ASP A 181 -4.46 -2.83 -7.55
C ASP A 181 -4.90 -4.25 -7.19
N TYR A 182 -5.58 -4.41 -6.06
CA TYR A 182 -6.06 -5.73 -5.64
C TYR A 182 -7.45 -5.69 -5.01
N HIS A 183 -8.13 -6.83 -5.11
CA HIS A 183 -9.46 -7.04 -4.52
C HIS A 183 -9.33 -7.59 -3.10
N THR A 184 -10.20 -7.16 -2.21
CA THR A 184 -10.14 -7.50 -0.78
C THR A 184 -11.11 -8.63 -0.40
N ALA A 185 -12.04 -8.98 -1.29
CA ALA A 185 -12.93 -10.15 -1.20
C ALA A 185 -12.36 -11.30 -2.02
#